data_AF-A0A1D6MW06-F1
#
_entry.id   AF-A0A1D6MW06-F1
#
_cell.length_a   1.000
_cell.length_b   1.000
_cell.length_c   1.000
_cell.angle_alpha   90.00
_cell.angle_beta   90.00
_cell.angle_gamma   90.00
#
_symmetry.space_group_name_H-M   'P 1'
#
loop_
_entity.id
_entity.type
_entity.pdbx_description
1 polymer ?
#
loop_
_entity_poly.entity_id
_entity_poly.type
_entity_poly.pdbx_seq_one_letter_code
_entity_poly.pdbx_strand_id
1 'polypeptide(L)'
;MAFILAFVILGIYIFRTTTPQQEASGLGRATLAYITVASFLLGALCSGIAGFVGMWVSVRANVRVSSAARRSARESLQIAVRAGGFSAIVVVCMAVFGVAILYSTFYVWLGVDSPGSMKVTDLPLLLVGYGFGASFVALFAQLGGGIYTKAADVGADLVGKVEQGIPEDDPRNPAVIADLVGDNVGDCAARGADLFESIAAEIISAMILGGTMAQRCKIEGKSLLLTL
;
A
#
# COMPACT_ATOMS: atom_id res chain seq x y z
N MET A 1 -3.15 16.16 -0.78
CA MET A 1 -3.05 15.82 0.66
C MET A 1 -1.70 15.22 1.05
N ALA A 2 -1.21 14.19 0.36
CA ALA A 2 0.11 13.58 0.68
C ALA A 2 1.27 14.60 0.68
N PHE A 3 1.31 15.53 -0.28
CA PHE A 3 2.32 16.60 -0.30
C PHE A 3 2.27 17.52 0.94
N ILE A 4 1.07 17.84 1.44
CA ILE A 4 0.91 18.66 2.63
C ILE A 4 1.50 17.93 3.84
N LEU A 5 1.16 16.64 3.99
CA LEU A 5 1.72 15.82 5.06
C LEU A 5 3.24 15.66 4.91
N ALA A 6 3.76 15.53 3.68
CA ALA A 6 5.19 15.49 3.42
C ALA A 6 5.92 16.75 3.91
N PHE A 7 5.35 17.95 3.70
CA PHE A 7 5.91 19.19 4.27
C PHE A 7 5.85 19.23 5.80
N VAL A 8 4.78 18.69 6.40
CA VAL A 8 4.67 18.56 7.86
C VAL A 8 5.72 17.60 8.42
N ILE A 9 5.92 16.44 7.79
CA ILE A 9 6.97 15.47 8.15
C ILE A 9 8.35 16.13 8.03
N LEU A 10 8.61 16.86 6.94
CA LEU A 10 9.86 17.58 6.73
C LEU A 10 10.11 18.57 7.88
N GLY A 11 9.11 19.39 8.22
CA GLY A 11 9.18 20.33 9.33
C GLY A 11 9.49 19.63 10.66
N ILE A 12 8.74 18.57 10.99
CA ILE A 12 8.96 17.80 12.22
C ILE A 12 10.40 17.26 12.28
N TYR A 13 10.90 16.65 11.21
CA TYR A 13 12.25 16.06 11.21
C TYR A 13 13.38 17.09 11.28
N ILE A 14 13.18 18.31 10.76
CA ILE A 14 14.15 19.40 10.87
C ILE A 14 14.23 19.93 12.31
N PHE A 15 13.10 20.05 13.01
CA PHE A 15 13.04 20.57 14.37
C PHE A 15 13.20 19.49 15.47
N ARG A 16 13.23 18.21 15.10
CA ARG A 16 13.37 17.09 16.03
C ARG A 16 14.80 16.99 16.57
N THR A 17 14.92 16.73 17.88
CA THR A 17 16.18 16.35 18.52
C THR A 17 16.64 14.97 18.05
N THR A 18 17.91 14.86 17.67
CA THR A 18 18.54 13.61 17.24
C THR A 18 18.65 12.60 18.38
N THR A 19 18.39 11.33 18.10
CA THR A 19 18.70 10.26 19.05
C THR A 19 20.19 9.92 19.02
N PRO A 20 20.76 9.40 20.12
CA PRO A 20 22.18 9.02 20.18
C PRO A 20 22.59 8.01 19.09
N GLN A 21 21.68 7.13 18.70
CA GLN A 21 21.87 6.14 17.63
C GLN A 21 21.95 6.82 16.25
N GLN A 22 21.17 7.89 16.03
CA GLN A 22 21.22 8.66 14.78
C GLN A 22 22.49 9.52 14.70
N GLU A 23 22.94 10.09 15.82
CA GLU A 23 24.23 10.79 15.88
C GLU A 23 25.41 9.83 15.61
N ALA A 24 25.32 8.60 16.10
CA ALA A 24 26.32 7.56 15.81
C ALA A 24 26.33 7.10 14.34
N SER A 25 25.23 7.29 13.60
CA SER A 25 25.12 6.94 12.17
C SER A 25 25.74 7.98 11.22
N GLY A 26 26.13 9.15 11.73
CA GLY A 26 26.74 10.23 10.94
C GLY A 26 25.79 10.96 9.98
N LEU A 27 24.50 10.61 9.92
CA LEU A 27 23.54 11.32 9.07
C LEU A 27 23.06 12.62 9.70
N GLY A 28 23.18 13.72 8.96
CA GLY A 28 22.61 15.01 9.34
C GLY A 28 21.07 14.98 9.39
N ARG A 29 20.50 15.81 10.26
CA ARG A 29 19.03 15.95 10.45
C ARG A 29 18.29 16.21 9.14
N ALA A 30 18.83 17.09 8.31
CA ALA A 30 18.27 17.43 7.01
C ALA A 30 18.25 16.22 6.06
N THR A 31 19.33 15.43 6.02
CA THR A 31 19.42 14.23 5.19
C THR A 31 18.38 13.20 5.58
N LEU A 32 18.22 12.92 6.89
CA LEU A 32 17.16 12.03 7.38
C LEU A 32 15.77 12.53 7.01
N ALA A 33 15.52 13.84 7.17
CA ALA A 33 14.25 14.45 6.80
C ALA A 33 13.91 14.22 5.31
N TYR A 34 14.88 14.48 4.42
CA TYR A 34 14.69 14.27 2.97
C TYR A 34 14.49 12.80 2.61
N ILE A 35 15.26 11.88 3.20
CA ILE A 35 15.11 10.44 2.98
C ILE A 35 13.71 9.99 3.39
N THR A 36 13.28 10.31 4.61
CA THR A 36 11.97 9.89 5.13
C THR A 36 10.83 10.45 4.27
N VAL A 37 10.92 11.71 3.85
CA VAL A 37 9.92 12.34 2.97
C VAL A 37 9.91 11.71 1.59
N ALA A 38 11.07 11.41 1.01
CA ALA A 38 11.18 10.74 -0.28
C ALA A 38 10.57 9.33 -0.22
N SER A 39 10.91 8.55 0.82
CA SER A 39 10.32 7.23 1.07
C SER A 39 8.80 7.31 1.25
N PHE A 40 8.31 8.29 2.00
CA PHE A 40 6.87 8.54 2.19
C PHE A 40 6.15 8.83 0.88
N LEU A 41 6.68 9.74 0.06
CA LEU A 41 6.07 10.07 -1.22
C LEU A 41 6.09 8.88 -2.18
N LEU A 42 7.16 8.09 -2.18
CA LEU A 42 7.24 6.88 -3.00
C LEU A 42 6.22 5.83 -2.55
N GLY A 43 6.10 5.57 -1.24
CA GLY A 43 5.10 4.64 -0.70
C GLY A 43 3.67 5.07 -1.00
N ALA A 44 3.38 6.36 -0.86
CA ALA A 44 2.09 6.94 -1.23
C ALA A 44 1.78 6.78 -2.72
N LEU A 45 2.76 7.03 -3.59
CA LEU A 45 2.62 6.86 -5.03
C LEU A 45 2.34 5.40 -5.41
N CYS A 46 3.15 4.47 -4.89
CA CYS A 46 3.00 3.04 -5.15
C CYS A 46 1.66 2.50 -4.64
N SER A 47 1.21 2.91 -3.45
CA SER A 47 -0.11 2.53 -2.92
C SER A 47 -1.26 3.01 -3.82
N GLY A 48 -1.18 4.26 -4.30
CA GLY A 48 -2.16 4.79 -5.26
C GLY A 48 -2.17 4.02 -6.59
N ILE A 49 -1.00 3.66 -7.12
CA ILE A 49 -0.88 2.82 -8.31
C ILE A 49 -1.48 1.42 -8.06
N ALA A 50 -1.26 0.83 -6.89
CA ALA A 50 -1.80 -0.49 -6.53
C ALA A 50 -3.33 -0.50 -6.59
N GLY A 51 -3.96 0.49 -5.97
CA GLY A 51 -5.41 0.64 -6.03
C GLY A 51 -5.91 0.88 -7.46
N PHE A 52 -5.23 1.73 -8.23
CA PHE A 52 -5.60 1.99 -9.63
C PHE A 52 -5.52 0.74 -10.51
N VAL A 53 -4.44 -0.04 -10.40
CA VAL A 53 -4.27 -1.28 -11.16
C VAL A 53 -5.36 -2.29 -10.79
N GLY A 54 -5.67 -2.45 -9.51
CA GLY A 54 -6.73 -3.34 -9.06
C GLY A 54 -8.08 -3.00 -9.68
N MET A 55 -8.48 -1.73 -9.60
CA MET A 55 -9.70 -1.23 -10.25
C MET A 55 -9.66 -1.41 -11.78
N TRP A 56 -8.51 -1.14 -12.41
CA TRP A 56 -8.35 -1.26 -13.87
C TRP A 56 -8.58 -2.70 -14.35
N VAL A 57 -8.12 -3.69 -13.58
CA VAL A 57 -8.34 -5.13 -13.84
C VAL A 57 -9.81 -5.49 -13.60
N SER A 58 -10.38 -5.10 -12.45
CA SER A 58 -11.76 -5.44 -12.08
C SER A 58 -12.79 -4.94 -13.10
N VAL A 59 -12.74 -3.67 -13.49
CA VAL A 59 -13.70 -3.09 -14.46
C VAL A 59 -13.71 -3.89 -15.78
N ARG A 60 -12.55 -4.36 -16.25
CA ARG A 60 -12.44 -5.17 -17.47
C ARG A 60 -12.85 -6.62 -17.26
N ALA A 61 -12.63 -7.16 -16.06
CA ALA A 61 -13.01 -8.51 -15.71
C ALA A 61 -14.53 -8.65 -15.58
N ASN A 62 -15.22 -7.65 -15.00
CA ASN A 62 -16.66 -7.69 -14.74
C ASN A 62 -17.47 -8.03 -16.01
N VAL A 63 -17.23 -7.32 -17.11
CA VAL A 63 -17.92 -7.59 -18.39
C VAL A 63 -17.63 -8.99 -18.93
N ARG A 64 -16.41 -9.50 -18.74
CA ARG A 64 -16.02 -10.87 -19.18
C ARG A 64 -16.70 -11.93 -18.32
N VAL A 65 -16.79 -11.71 -17.01
CA VAL A 65 -17.48 -12.59 -16.06
C VAL A 65 -18.97 -12.64 -16.38
N SER A 66 -19.64 -11.50 -16.58
CA SER A 66 -21.06 -11.45 -16.95
C SER A 66 -21.31 -12.14 -18.30
N SER A 67 -20.44 -11.94 -19.29
CA SER A 67 -20.55 -12.61 -20.59
C SER A 67 -20.37 -14.14 -20.49
N ALA A 68 -19.45 -14.61 -19.65
CA ALA A 68 -19.21 -16.03 -19.41
C ALA A 68 -20.31 -16.70 -18.59
N ALA A 69 -20.96 -15.97 -17.68
CA ALA A 69 -22.08 -16.48 -16.88
C ALA A 69 -23.26 -16.95 -17.74
N ARG A 70 -23.42 -16.37 -18.95
CA ARG A 70 -24.41 -16.83 -19.94
C ARG A 70 -24.13 -18.23 -20.51
N ARG A 71 -22.89 -18.72 -20.38
CA ARG A 71 -22.44 -20.01 -20.95
C ARG A 71 -22.23 -21.05 -19.86
N SER A 72 -21.55 -20.68 -18.76
CA SER A 72 -21.30 -21.60 -17.65
C SER A 72 -20.86 -20.87 -16.38
N ALA A 73 -21.41 -21.29 -15.24
CA ALA A 73 -20.96 -20.85 -13.91
C ALA A 73 -19.49 -21.22 -13.64
N ARG A 74 -19.02 -22.36 -14.15
CA ARG A 74 -17.62 -22.78 -13.99
C ARG A 74 -16.68 -21.82 -14.72
N GLU A 75 -17.09 -21.37 -15.91
CA GLU A 75 -16.29 -20.47 -16.72
C GLU A 75 -16.25 -19.05 -16.13
N SER A 76 -17.40 -18.52 -15.68
CA SER A 76 -17.44 -17.20 -15.03
C SER A 76 -16.57 -17.16 -13.77
N LEU A 77 -16.64 -18.21 -12.94
CA LEU A 77 -15.81 -18.33 -11.74
C LEU A 77 -14.32 -18.40 -12.08
N GLN A 78 -13.92 -19.16 -13.11
CA GLN A 78 -12.52 -19.22 -13.54
C GLN A 78 -11.98 -17.86 -13.99
N ILE A 79 -12.78 -17.06 -14.70
CA ILE A 79 -12.38 -15.72 -15.12
C ILE A 79 -12.25 -14.80 -13.89
N ALA A 80 -13.22 -14.82 -12.98
CA ALA A 80 -13.21 -14.01 -11.76
C ALA A 80 -11.98 -14.30 -10.89
N VAL A 81 -11.70 -15.58 -10.60
CA VAL A 81 -10.55 -16.00 -9.79
C VAL A 81 -9.23 -15.62 -10.46
N ARG A 82 -9.11 -15.80 -11.78
CA ARG A 82 -7.88 -15.43 -12.52
C ARG A 82 -7.65 -13.92 -12.52
N ALA A 83 -8.70 -13.12 -12.68
CA ALA A 83 -8.60 -11.66 -12.63
C ALA A 83 -8.16 -11.17 -11.25
N GLY A 84 -8.81 -11.66 -10.18
CA GLY A 84 -8.43 -11.34 -8.81
C GLY A 84 -7.00 -11.79 -8.48
N GLY A 85 -6.63 -13.00 -8.88
CA GLY A 85 -5.27 -13.52 -8.69
C GLY A 85 -4.20 -12.69 -9.41
N PHE A 86 -4.46 -12.25 -10.65
CA PHE A 86 -3.56 -11.36 -11.38
C PHE A 86 -3.39 -10.02 -10.66
N SER A 87 -4.48 -9.40 -10.21
CA SER A 87 -4.43 -8.16 -9.43
C SER A 87 -3.58 -8.32 -8.17
N ALA A 88 -3.80 -9.40 -7.41
CA ALA A 88 -3.05 -9.69 -6.20
C ALA A 88 -1.54 -9.86 -6.47
N ILE A 89 -1.16 -10.63 -7.50
CA ILE A 89 0.25 -10.81 -7.88
C ILE A 89 0.90 -9.47 -8.19
N VAL A 90 0.24 -8.59 -8.97
CA VAL A 90 0.81 -7.27 -9.30
C VAL A 90 1.01 -6.42 -8.05
N VAL A 91 0.03 -6.40 -7.13
CA VAL A 91 0.12 -5.65 -5.87
C VAL A 91 1.26 -6.16 -5.00
N VAL A 92 1.36 -7.48 -4.80
CA VAL A 92 2.40 -8.13 -3.99
C VAL A 92 3.78 -7.87 -4.60
N CYS A 93 3.95 -8.10 -5.90
CA CYS A 93 5.21 -7.85 -6.60
C CYS A 93 5.63 -6.40 -6.47
N MET A 94 4.71 -5.44 -6.59
CA MET A 94 5.04 -4.03 -6.46
C MET A 94 5.43 -3.66 -5.02
N ALA A 95 4.78 -4.22 -4.00
CA ALA A 95 5.14 -4.01 -2.61
C ALA A 95 6.56 -4.50 -2.32
N VAL A 96 6.87 -5.75 -2.67
CA VAL A 96 8.20 -6.36 -2.48
C VAL A 96 9.26 -5.62 -3.30
N PHE A 97 8.97 -5.31 -4.56
CA PHE A 97 9.91 -4.62 -5.44
C PHE A 97 10.22 -3.19 -4.97
N GLY A 98 9.23 -2.46 -4.47
CA GLY A 98 9.43 -1.12 -3.93
C GLY A 98 10.30 -1.12 -2.67
N VAL A 99 10.07 -2.08 -1.76
CA VAL A 99 10.93 -2.26 -0.57
C VAL A 99 12.35 -2.66 -0.97
N ALA A 100 12.50 -3.60 -1.90
CA ALA A 100 13.81 -4.06 -2.38
C ALA A 100 14.62 -2.94 -3.03
N ILE A 101 14.01 -2.16 -3.93
CA ILE A 101 14.68 -1.02 -4.59
C ILE A 101 15.12 0.01 -3.56
N LEU A 102 14.23 0.40 -2.64
CA LEU A 102 14.57 1.39 -1.62
C LEU A 102 15.73 0.89 -0.74
N TYR A 103 15.66 -0.37 -0.29
CA TYR A 103 16.71 -0.97 0.52
C TYR A 103 18.06 -0.98 -0.21
N SER A 104 18.10 -1.49 -1.45
CA SER A 104 19.33 -1.54 -2.25
C SER A 104 19.87 -0.15 -2.57
N THR A 105 18.99 0.81 -2.88
CA THR A 105 19.40 2.19 -3.19
C THR A 105 20.03 2.85 -1.97
N PHE A 106 19.41 2.74 -0.79
CA PHE A 106 19.97 3.31 0.44
C PHE A 106 21.23 2.59 0.89
N TYR A 107 21.32 1.27 0.71
CA TYR A 107 22.53 0.50 1.00
C TYR A 107 23.75 1.04 0.22
N VAL A 108 23.59 1.24 -1.09
CA VAL A 108 24.66 1.74 -1.97
C VAL A 108 24.94 3.23 -1.73
N TRP A 109 23.88 4.06 -1.67
CA TRP A 109 24.02 5.51 -1.59
C TRP A 109 24.60 5.99 -0.26
N LEU A 110 24.25 5.34 0.85
CA LEU A 110 24.79 5.67 2.18
C LEU A 110 26.10 4.93 2.51
N GLY A 111 26.58 4.07 1.61
CA GLY A 111 27.81 3.29 1.82
C GLY A 111 27.76 2.48 3.11
N VAL A 112 26.64 1.80 3.36
CA VAL A 112 26.39 1.00 4.56
C VAL A 112 27.52 -0.03 4.73
N ASP A 113 27.99 -0.26 5.97
CA ASP A 113 29.19 -1.06 6.33
C ASP A 113 30.57 -0.44 6.01
N SER A 114 30.64 0.85 5.67
CA SER A 114 31.90 1.60 5.62
C SER A 114 32.31 2.12 7.01
N PRO A 115 33.61 2.34 7.29
CA PRO A 115 34.04 2.90 8.58
C PRO A 115 33.43 4.30 8.79
N GLY A 116 32.57 4.45 9.80
CA GLY A 116 31.90 5.71 10.13
C GLY A 116 30.54 5.95 9.44
N SER A 117 30.00 4.97 8.71
CA SER A 117 28.66 5.05 8.12
C SER A 117 27.60 4.26 8.92
N MET A 118 26.33 4.39 8.50
CA MET A 118 25.20 3.69 9.09
C MET A 118 25.38 2.17 9.05
N LYS A 119 24.99 1.48 10.13
CA LYS A 119 24.99 0.01 10.19
C LYS A 119 23.80 -0.56 9.44
N VAL A 120 23.97 -1.76 8.87
CA VAL A 120 22.88 -2.52 8.20
C VAL A 120 21.65 -2.67 9.09
N THR A 121 21.83 -2.76 10.41
CA THR A 121 20.74 -2.94 11.38
C THR A 121 19.84 -1.72 11.56
N ASP A 122 20.32 -0.52 11.24
CA ASP A 122 19.53 0.72 11.35
C ASP A 122 18.88 1.12 10.01
N LEU A 123 19.31 0.51 8.90
CA LEU A 123 18.80 0.77 7.55
C LEU A 123 17.27 0.57 7.42
N PRO A 124 16.63 -0.47 8.02
CA PRO A 124 15.18 -0.65 7.93
C PRO A 124 14.37 0.52 8.53
N LEU A 125 14.94 1.28 9.47
CA LEU A 125 14.27 2.45 10.06
C LEU A 125 14.03 3.56 9.02
N LEU A 126 14.86 3.64 7.97
CA LEU A 126 14.68 4.59 6.88
C LEU A 126 13.50 4.21 5.98
N LEU A 127 13.15 2.93 5.92
CA LEU A 127 12.04 2.41 5.12
C LEU A 127 10.68 2.66 5.76
N VAL A 128 10.62 2.99 7.06
CA VAL A 128 9.36 3.29 7.77
C VAL A 128 8.56 4.38 7.07
N GLY A 129 9.24 5.36 6.45
CA GLY A 129 8.58 6.39 5.65
C GLY A 129 7.74 5.80 4.52
N TYR A 130 8.22 4.75 3.84
CA TYR A 130 7.51 4.08 2.75
C TYR A 130 6.23 3.40 3.23
N GLY A 131 6.31 2.62 4.31
CA GLY A 131 5.12 2.02 4.93
C GLY A 131 4.11 3.09 5.35
N PHE A 132 4.57 4.14 6.03
CA PHE A 132 3.69 5.23 6.45
C PHE A 132 3.01 5.96 5.27
N GLY A 133 3.71 6.16 4.17
CA GLY A 133 3.14 6.73 2.94
C GLY A 133 2.08 5.84 2.33
N ALA A 134 2.32 4.53 2.32
CA ALA A 134 1.35 3.54 1.86
C ALA A 134 0.08 3.57 2.71
N SER A 135 0.20 3.58 4.05
CA SER A 135 -0.93 3.64 5.00
C SER A 135 -1.72 4.91 4.88
N PHE A 136 -1.05 6.03 4.65
CA PHE A 136 -1.75 7.29 4.46
C PHE A 136 -2.68 7.24 3.25
N VAL A 137 -2.21 6.74 2.10
CA VAL A 137 -3.06 6.64 0.90
C VAL A 137 -4.13 5.56 1.04
N ALA A 138 -3.78 4.39 1.59
CA ALA A 138 -4.71 3.30 1.83
C ALA A 138 -5.88 3.73 2.74
N LEU A 139 -5.60 4.48 3.80
CA LEU A 139 -6.60 5.02 4.71
C LEU A 139 -7.66 5.86 3.96
N PHE A 140 -7.22 6.81 3.13
CA PHE A 140 -8.16 7.65 2.38
C PHE A 140 -8.89 6.89 1.28
N ALA A 141 -8.23 5.91 0.64
CA ALA A 141 -8.88 5.07 -0.35
C ALA A 141 -9.99 4.21 0.28
N GLN A 142 -9.73 3.62 1.45
CA GLN A 142 -10.70 2.80 2.18
C GLN A 142 -11.87 3.61 2.73
N LEU A 143 -11.60 4.76 3.35
CA LEU A 143 -12.65 5.65 3.84
C LEU A 143 -13.47 6.23 2.68
N GLY A 144 -12.82 6.78 1.67
CA GLY A 144 -13.49 7.40 0.53
C GLY A 144 -14.29 6.39 -0.29
N GLY A 145 -13.66 5.27 -0.66
CA GLY A 145 -14.30 4.20 -1.42
C GLY A 145 -15.39 3.48 -0.63
N GLY A 146 -15.15 3.23 0.66
CA GLY A 146 -16.11 2.59 1.58
C GLY A 146 -17.37 3.42 1.80
N ILE A 147 -17.22 4.73 2.00
CA ILE A 147 -18.36 5.65 2.11
C ILE A 147 -19.12 5.69 0.78
N TYR A 148 -18.42 5.80 -0.35
CA TYR A 148 -19.04 5.88 -1.66
C TYR A 148 -19.86 4.61 -1.98
N THR A 149 -19.24 3.42 -1.83
CA THR A 149 -19.94 2.14 -2.10
C THR A 149 -21.13 1.96 -1.18
N LYS A 150 -20.95 2.12 0.14
CA LYS A 150 -22.05 1.86 1.09
C LYS A 150 -23.17 2.88 1.05
N ALA A 151 -22.90 4.13 0.71
CA ALA A 151 -23.97 5.10 0.49
C ALA A 151 -24.80 4.74 -0.75
N ALA A 152 -24.16 4.26 -1.82
CA ALA A 152 -24.84 3.88 -3.06
C ALA A 152 -25.62 2.58 -2.93
N ASP A 153 -24.98 1.52 -2.42
CA ASP A 153 -25.52 0.18 -2.14
C ASP A 153 -26.79 0.28 -1.28
N VAL A 154 -26.68 0.88 -0.08
CA VAL A 154 -27.82 1.03 0.84
C VAL A 154 -28.94 1.88 0.24
N GLY A 155 -28.62 2.93 -0.51
CA GLY A 155 -29.60 3.77 -1.17
C GLY A 155 -30.34 3.05 -2.30
N ALA A 156 -29.61 2.29 -3.12
CA ALA A 156 -30.14 1.51 -4.24
C ALA A 156 -31.08 0.41 -3.72
N ASP A 157 -30.63 -0.33 -2.71
CA ASP A 157 -31.35 -1.48 -2.18
C ASP A 157 -32.61 -1.11 -1.42
N LEU A 158 -32.54 -0.09 -0.53
CA LEU A 158 -33.70 0.29 0.26
C LEU A 158 -34.83 0.84 -0.64
N VAL A 159 -34.51 1.79 -1.52
CA VAL A 159 -35.54 2.39 -2.37
C VAL A 159 -36.00 1.40 -3.44
N GLY A 160 -35.08 0.65 -4.06
CA GLY A 160 -35.41 -0.30 -5.12
C GLY A 160 -36.19 -1.51 -4.60
N LYS A 161 -35.57 -2.30 -3.72
CA LYS A 161 -36.12 -3.58 -3.27
C LYS A 161 -37.26 -3.41 -2.27
N VAL A 162 -37.11 -2.50 -1.29
CA VAL A 162 -38.04 -2.41 -0.15
C VAL A 162 -39.20 -1.47 -0.44
N GLU A 163 -38.96 -0.28 -1.00
CA GLU A 163 -40.03 0.70 -1.23
C GLU A 163 -40.76 0.50 -2.56
N GLN A 164 -40.01 0.29 -3.66
CA GLN A 164 -40.59 0.19 -5.00
C GLN A 164 -40.85 -1.26 -5.44
N GLY A 165 -40.31 -2.25 -4.71
CA GLY A 165 -40.47 -3.67 -5.04
C GLY A 165 -39.89 -4.06 -6.40
N ILE A 166 -38.92 -3.31 -6.91
CA ILE A 166 -38.20 -3.67 -8.14
C ILE A 166 -37.00 -4.58 -7.82
N PRO A 167 -36.52 -5.38 -8.78
CA PRO A 167 -35.34 -6.23 -8.59
C PRO A 167 -34.08 -5.43 -8.19
N GLU A 168 -33.13 -6.14 -7.58
CA GLU A 168 -31.75 -5.69 -7.42
C GLU A 168 -31.11 -5.34 -8.77
N ASP A 169 -30.22 -4.35 -8.77
CA ASP A 169 -29.51 -3.88 -9.98
C ASP A 169 -30.43 -3.50 -11.16
N ASP A 170 -31.69 -3.16 -10.88
CA ASP A 170 -32.65 -2.83 -11.94
C ASP A 170 -32.25 -1.52 -12.64
N PRO A 171 -32.19 -1.50 -13.98
CA PRO A 171 -31.74 -0.31 -14.73
C PRO A 171 -32.64 0.91 -14.57
N ARG A 172 -33.85 0.77 -14.01
CA ARG A 172 -34.74 1.88 -13.68
C ARG A 172 -34.31 2.63 -12.41
N ASN A 173 -33.50 2.00 -11.55
CA ASN A 173 -33.02 2.60 -10.33
C ASN A 173 -31.78 3.48 -10.62
N PRO A 174 -31.86 4.81 -10.40
CA PRO A 174 -30.76 5.72 -10.74
C PRO A 174 -29.49 5.49 -9.90
N ALA A 175 -29.59 4.81 -8.75
CA ALA A 175 -28.47 4.56 -7.86
C ALA A 175 -27.57 3.39 -8.31
N VAL A 176 -28.04 2.52 -9.22
CA VAL A 176 -27.32 1.28 -9.61
C VAL A 176 -25.97 1.57 -10.27
N ILE A 177 -25.86 2.64 -11.06
CA ILE A 177 -24.55 3.03 -11.63
C ILE A 177 -23.58 3.43 -10.53
N ALA A 178 -24.05 4.15 -9.50
CA ALA A 178 -23.20 4.54 -8.39
C ALA A 178 -22.78 3.34 -7.54
N ASP A 179 -23.67 2.38 -7.35
CA ASP A 179 -23.40 1.14 -6.63
C ASP A 179 -22.30 0.31 -7.31
N LEU A 180 -22.47 0.00 -8.60
CA LEU A 180 -21.50 -0.75 -9.39
C LEU A 180 -20.16 0.00 -9.55
N VAL A 181 -20.16 1.32 -9.57
CA VAL A 181 -18.92 2.12 -9.49
C VAL A 181 -18.29 1.97 -8.12
N GLY A 182 -19.09 1.98 -7.06
CA GLY A 182 -18.69 1.77 -5.67
C GLY A 182 -17.95 0.46 -5.45
N ASP A 183 -18.41 -0.65 -6.03
CA ASP A 183 -17.71 -1.94 -5.96
C ASP A 183 -16.29 -1.87 -6.51
N ASN A 184 -16.07 -1.09 -7.57
CA ASN A 184 -14.76 -0.94 -8.18
C ASN A 184 -13.86 0.03 -7.37
N VAL A 185 -14.43 1.11 -6.85
CA VAL A 185 -13.67 2.14 -6.12
C VAL A 185 -13.35 1.70 -4.68
N GLY A 186 -14.33 1.16 -3.97
CA GLY A 186 -14.21 0.63 -2.62
C GLY A 186 -13.60 -0.76 -2.62
N ASP A 187 -14.34 -1.74 -3.13
CA ASP A 187 -14.00 -3.15 -2.89
C ASP A 187 -12.82 -3.64 -3.72
N CYS A 188 -12.47 -2.96 -4.83
CA CYS A 188 -11.29 -3.28 -5.63
C CYS A 188 -10.12 -2.32 -5.39
N ALA A 189 -10.29 -1.02 -5.66
CA ALA A 189 -9.20 -0.06 -5.53
C ALA A 189 -8.72 0.09 -4.08
N ALA A 190 -9.64 0.28 -3.13
CA ALA A 190 -9.23 0.45 -1.75
C ALA A 190 -8.60 -0.83 -1.18
N ARG A 191 -9.12 -2.01 -1.52
CA ARG A 191 -8.51 -3.30 -1.13
C ARG A 191 -7.13 -3.51 -1.75
N GLY A 192 -6.90 -3.07 -2.99
CA GLY A 192 -5.57 -3.10 -3.60
C GLY A 192 -4.56 -2.26 -2.82
N ALA A 193 -4.95 -1.04 -2.40
CA ALA A 193 -4.11 -0.16 -1.60
C ALA A 193 -3.89 -0.68 -0.16
N ASP A 194 -4.92 -1.26 0.45
CA ASP A 194 -4.91 -1.91 1.77
C ASP A 194 -3.89 -3.06 1.81
N LEU A 195 -4.00 -4.00 0.87
CA LEU A 195 -3.09 -5.15 0.79
C LEU A 195 -1.64 -4.72 0.51
N PHE A 196 -1.43 -3.73 -0.36
CA PHE A 196 -0.10 -3.19 -0.62
C PHE A 196 0.54 -2.65 0.67
N GLU A 197 -0.24 -1.90 1.44
CA GLU A 197 0.23 -1.31 2.68
C GLU A 197 0.57 -2.36 3.73
N SER A 198 -0.33 -3.32 3.97
CA SER A 198 -0.13 -4.31 5.02
C SER A 198 1.10 -5.18 4.73
N ILE A 199 1.29 -5.60 3.47
CA ILE A 199 2.49 -6.34 3.05
C ILE A 199 3.76 -5.50 3.26
N ALA A 200 3.75 -4.23 2.84
CA ALA A 200 4.90 -3.35 3.03
C ALA A 200 5.23 -3.14 4.51
N ALA A 201 4.22 -2.89 5.34
CA ALA A 201 4.36 -2.69 6.78
C ALA A 201 4.87 -3.94 7.49
N GLU A 202 4.39 -5.13 7.14
CA GLU A 202 4.84 -6.41 7.69
C GLU A 202 6.30 -6.69 7.36
N ILE A 203 6.71 -6.53 6.09
CA ILE A 203 8.09 -6.73 5.65
C ILE A 203 9.03 -5.77 6.41
N ILE A 204 8.69 -4.48 6.44
CA ILE A 204 9.52 -3.46 7.12
C ILE A 204 9.59 -3.74 8.62
N SER A 205 8.47 -4.12 9.25
CA SER A 205 8.42 -4.44 10.68
C SER A 205 9.29 -5.65 11.01
N ALA A 206 9.25 -6.70 10.18
CA ALA A 206 10.09 -7.88 10.32
C ALA A 206 11.59 -7.52 10.20
N MET A 207 11.96 -6.65 9.24
CA MET A 207 13.34 -6.18 9.08
C MET A 207 13.82 -5.38 10.30
N ILE A 208 12.99 -4.48 10.84
CA ILE A 208 13.32 -3.68 12.05
C ILE A 208 13.51 -4.59 13.26
N LEU A 209 12.61 -5.57 13.45
CA LEU A 209 12.70 -6.54 14.53
C LEU A 209 14.00 -7.36 14.41
N GLY A 210 14.29 -7.88 13.21
CA GLY A 210 15.51 -8.62 12.91
C GLY A 210 16.78 -7.82 13.20
N GLY A 211 16.83 -6.55 12.76
CA GLY A 211 17.94 -5.63 13.05
C GLY A 211 18.12 -5.37 14.54
N THR A 212 17.03 -5.14 15.26
CA THR A 212 17.04 -4.90 16.72
C THR A 212 17.51 -6.12 17.50
N MET A 213 17.04 -7.32 17.13
CA MET A 213 17.47 -8.57 17.76
C MET A 213 18.95 -8.86 17.49
N ALA A 214 19.43 -8.63 16.27
CA ALA A 214 20.84 -8.77 15.91
C ALA A 214 21.74 -7.86 16.75
N GLN A 215 21.34 -6.59 16.94
CA GLN A 215 22.04 -5.64 17.80
C GLN A 215 22.11 -6.13 19.26
N ARG A 216 21.01 -6.64 19.81
CA ARG A 216 20.97 -7.18 21.18
C ARG A 216 21.86 -8.41 21.35
N CYS A 217 21.92 -9.27 20.34
CA CYS A 217 22.73 -10.50 20.36
C CYS A 217 24.20 -10.28 19.94
N LYS A 218 24.60 -9.04 19.58
CA LYS A 218 25.96 -8.69 19.11
C LYS A 218 26.42 -9.50 17.90
N ILE A 219 25.51 -9.82 16.99
CA ILE A 219 25.84 -10.54 15.75
C ILE A 219 26.40 -9.54 14.73
N GLU A 220 27.65 -9.73 14.27
CA GLU A 220 28.31 -8.83 13.31
C GLU A 220 27.93 -9.10 11.83
N GLY A 221 27.97 -8.02 11.04
CA GLY A 221 27.15 -7.79 9.84
C GLY A 221 27.26 -8.74 8.65
N LYS A 222 28.32 -9.55 8.51
CA LYS A 222 28.44 -10.47 7.36
C LYS A 222 27.49 -11.65 7.41
N SER A 223 27.03 -12.07 8.60
CA SER A 223 26.10 -13.20 8.72
C SER A 223 24.64 -12.78 8.52
N LEU A 224 24.28 -11.50 8.67
CA LEU A 224 22.90 -11.02 8.58
C LEU A 224 22.39 -10.89 7.14
N LEU A 225 23.28 -10.56 6.20
CA LEU A 225 22.94 -10.29 4.80
C LEU A 225 22.56 -11.55 4.00
N LEU A 226 22.85 -12.74 4.56
CA LEU A 226 22.50 -14.05 3.98
C LEU A 226 21.18 -14.62 4.53
N THR A 227 20.55 -13.96 5.50
CA THR A 227 19.33 -14.45 6.18
C THR A 227 18.10 -13.56 6.02
N LEU A 228 18.24 -12.37 5.42
CA LEU A 228 17.18 -11.42 5.08
C LEU A 228 17.05 -11.31 3.55
#